data_AF-A0A2V3ZP07-F1
#
_entry.id   AF-A0A2V3ZP07-F1
#
_cell.length_a   1.000
_cell.length_b   1.000
_cell.length_c   1.000
_cell.angle_alpha   90.00
_cell.angle_beta   90.00
_cell.angle_gamma   90.00
#
_symmetry.space_group_name_H-M   'P 1'
#
loop_
_entity.id
_entity.type
_entity.pdbx_description
1 polymer ?
#
loop_
_entity_poly.entity_id
_entity_poly.type
_entity_poly.pdbx_seq_one_letter_code
_entity_poly.pdbx_strand_id
1 'polypeptide(L)'
;MEDAKTELEALYCTVVSEGQGAGLPSPTDFKRNDPQVQALLLRRPAGRLGLEVPQPGTSATADSRTQSEQADPEPEVAEPEDNPPADSGQLADCRLEGQRISCPGRRFELAINQSNNKLANGVLEPDNRLGLSSFEGNRNDEEAVRRYLSDAYDRYIPKMVNIGLGANTMSFTAFHNAFHTMEDGGVDFARRMERTFTLLKQDKKHLAVKSRYHDEVPDDLSLCTFINRDILVCDNVGTNWVYVSRSR
;
A
#
# COMPACT_ATOMS: atom_id res chain seq x y z
N MET A 1 19.05 22.12 9.61
CA MET A 1 17.84 22.69 9.01
C MET A 1 17.36 23.75 9.99
N GLU A 2 17.45 25.05 9.67
CA GLU A 2 17.21 26.13 10.65
C GLU A 2 15.75 26.60 10.74
N ASP A 3 14.84 26.03 9.93
CA ASP A 3 13.44 26.47 9.85
C ASP A 3 12.44 25.28 9.90
N ALA A 4 12.41 24.50 10.98
CA ALA A 4 11.32 23.54 11.21
C ALA A 4 10.06 24.30 11.64
N LYS A 5 8.94 24.13 10.93
CA LYS A 5 7.67 24.85 11.19
C LYS A 5 6.59 24.00 11.85
N THR A 6 6.78 22.68 11.88
CA THR A 6 5.84 21.72 12.48
C THR A 6 6.59 20.75 13.39
N GLU A 7 5.89 20.11 14.34
CA GLU A 7 6.50 19.10 15.23
C GLU A 7 7.08 17.92 14.45
N LEU A 8 6.47 17.57 13.32
CA LEU A 8 6.97 16.54 12.41
C LEU A 8 8.25 16.98 11.69
N GLU A 9 8.35 18.23 11.25
CA GLU A 9 9.60 18.77 10.70
C GLU A 9 10.72 18.83 11.75
N ALA A 10 10.40 19.12 13.00
CA ALA A 10 11.35 19.10 14.11
C ALA A 10 11.82 17.67 14.44
N LEU A 11 10.88 16.71 14.44
CA LEU A 11 11.18 15.30 14.63
C LEU A 11 12.03 14.75 13.48
N TYR A 12 11.76 15.15 12.24
CA TYR A 12 12.61 14.85 11.09
C TYR A 12 14.06 15.32 11.31
N CYS A 13 14.25 16.56 11.79
CA CYS A 13 15.59 17.08 12.04
C CYS A 13 16.33 16.24 13.09
N THR A 14 15.63 15.86 14.16
CA THR A 14 16.16 15.03 15.26
C THR A 14 16.56 13.65 14.76
N VAL A 15 15.69 13.01 13.98
CA VAL A 15 15.95 11.69 13.38
C VAL A 15 17.16 11.71 12.45
N VAL A 16 17.32 12.78 11.65
CA VAL A 16 18.47 12.93 10.76
C VAL A 16 19.76 13.18 11.55
N SER A 17 19.75 14.02 12.60
CA SER A 17 20.95 14.30 13.40
C SER A 17 21.45 13.08 14.19
N GLU A 18 20.55 12.19 14.60
CA GLU A 18 20.86 10.92 15.27
C GLU A 18 21.25 9.79 14.30
N GLY A 19 21.45 10.12 13.01
CA GLY A 19 21.97 9.18 12.02
C GLY A 19 20.94 8.19 11.45
N GLN A 20 19.64 8.37 11.72
CA GLN A 20 18.55 7.53 11.18
C GLN A 20 17.89 8.11 9.91
N GLY A 21 18.54 9.09 9.27
CA GLY A 21 18.01 9.78 8.08
C GLY A 21 18.15 9.06 6.74
N ALA A 22 18.88 7.94 6.67
CA ALA A 22 19.27 7.30 5.40
C ALA A 22 18.10 6.80 4.53
N GLY A 23 16.92 6.55 5.12
CA GLY A 23 15.70 6.14 4.39
C GLY A 23 14.66 7.25 4.24
N LEU A 24 14.97 8.47 4.68
CA LEU A 24 14.04 9.60 4.60
C LEU A 24 14.25 10.39 3.29
N PRO A 25 13.18 10.96 2.71
CA PRO A 25 13.31 11.88 1.58
C PRO A 25 14.11 13.13 1.97
N SER A 26 14.54 13.91 0.97
CA SER A 26 15.26 15.16 1.22
C SER A 26 14.43 16.12 2.09
N PRO A 27 15.05 17.07 2.81
CA PRO A 27 14.32 18.07 3.60
C PRO A 27 13.19 18.79 2.85
N THR A 28 13.46 19.18 1.61
CA THR A 28 12.50 19.89 0.76
C THR A 28 11.35 18.99 0.35
N ASP A 29 11.65 17.73 0.03
CA ASP A 29 10.63 16.75 -0.37
C ASP A 29 9.80 16.32 0.83
N PHE A 30 10.41 16.17 2.01
CA PHE A 30 9.71 15.88 3.26
C PHE A 30 8.64 16.93 3.56
N LYS A 31 8.99 18.23 3.48
CA LYS A 31 8.08 19.36 3.70
C LYS A 31 6.93 19.44 2.71
N ARG A 32 7.07 18.87 1.51
CA ARG A 32 6.04 18.83 0.48
C ARG A 32 4.99 17.74 0.72
N ASN A 33 5.32 16.74 1.55
CA ASN A 33 4.34 15.74 1.96
C ASN A 33 3.40 16.34 3.01
N ASP A 34 2.16 15.89 3.01
CA ASP A 34 1.19 16.24 4.06
C ASP A 34 1.61 15.67 5.44
N PRO A 35 1.06 16.20 6.55
CA PRO A 35 1.43 15.79 7.90
C PRO A 35 1.29 14.28 8.20
N GLN A 36 0.35 13.56 7.57
CA GLN A 36 0.21 12.11 7.81
C GLN A 36 1.29 11.31 7.09
N VAL A 37 1.64 11.69 5.87
CA VAL A 37 2.77 11.10 5.16
C VAL A 37 4.09 11.43 5.87
N GLN A 38 4.24 12.67 6.37
CA GLN A 38 5.38 13.04 7.22
C GLN A 38 5.47 12.14 8.47
N ALA A 39 4.36 11.92 9.18
CA ALA A 39 4.31 11.03 10.34
C ALA A 39 4.64 9.58 9.99
N LEU A 40 4.13 9.07 8.87
CA LEU A 40 4.40 7.70 8.41
C LEU A 40 5.89 7.50 8.08
N LEU A 41 6.48 8.45 7.36
CA LEU A 41 7.91 8.45 7.04
C LEU A 41 8.77 8.44 8.31
N LEU A 42 8.32 9.14 9.36
CA LEU A 42 9.05 9.23 10.63
C LEU A 42 8.80 8.04 11.57
N ARG A 43 7.72 7.28 11.43
CA ARG A 43 7.30 6.23 12.38
C ARG A 43 8.40 5.22 12.72
N ARG A 44 9.07 4.68 11.71
CA ARG A 44 10.13 3.68 11.89
C ARG A 44 11.44 4.30 12.38
N PRO A 45 12.00 5.37 11.76
CA PRO A 45 13.27 5.92 12.22
C PRO A 45 13.16 6.66 13.57
N ALA A 46 12.02 7.25 13.91
CA ALA A 46 11.74 7.76 15.26
C ALA A 46 11.62 6.61 16.28
N GLY A 47 10.90 5.53 15.94
CA GLY A 47 10.75 4.36 16.82
C GLY A 47 12.08 3.68 17.17
N ARG A 48 13.06 3.65 16.25
CA ARG A 48 14.42 3.14 16.54
C ARG A 48 15.17 3.95 17.59
N LEU A 49 14.82 5.23 17.72
CA LEU A 49 15.38 6.15 18.71
C LEU A 49 14.50 6.24 19.96
N GLY A 50 13.42 5.45 20.05
CA GLY A 50 12.44 5.53 21.13
C GLY A 50 11.64 6.82 21.15
N LEU A 51 11.57 7.54 20.02
CA LEU A 51 10.85 8.79 19.87
C LEU A 51 9.41 8.53 19.40
N GLU A 52 8.45 9.17 20.04
CA GLU A 52 7.05 9.13 19.62
C GLU A 52 6.84 10.06 18.42
N VAL A 53 6.00 9.62 17.47
CA VAL A 53 5.61 10.45 16.33
C VAL A 53 4.30 11.17 16.67
N PRO A 54 4.27 12.51 16.62
CA PRO A 54 3.05 13.28 16.80
C PRO A 54 1.97 12.83 15.82
N GLN A 55 0.76 12.56 16.33
CA GLN A 55 -0.39 12.28 15.46
C GLN A 55 -0.88 13.59 14.85
N PRO A 56 -0.95 13.67 13.50
CA PRO A 56 -1.48 14.87 12.86
C PRO A 56 -2.97 15.02 13.18
N GLY A 57 -3.35 16.11 13.83
CA GLY A 57 -4.73 16.41 14.20
C GLY A 57 -5.02 16.39 15.70
N THR A 58 -4.07 15.95 16.54
CA THR A 58 -4.23 16.08 17.99
C THR A 58 -3.69 17.42 18.45
N SER A 59 -4.50 18.48 18.32
CA SER A 59 -4.32 19.65 19.15
C SER A 59 -4.44 19.20 20.60
N ALA A 60 -3.35 19.31 21.35
CA ALA A 60 -3.31 19.02 22.77
C ALA A 60 -4.23 19.98 23.54
N THR A 61 -5.34 19.48 24.07
CA THR A 61 -5.96 20.05 25.27
C THR A 61 -6.47 18.92 26.16
N ALA A 62 -5.97 18.95 27.39
CA ALA A 62 -6.32 18.08 28.48
C ALA A 62 -7.71 18.38 29.06
N ASP A 63 -8.29 17.31 29.63
CA ASP A 63 -9.01 17.26 30.91
C ASP A 63 -10.57 17.24 30.93
N SER A 64 -11.02 16.17 31.60
CA SER A 64 -12.16 16.06 32.53
C SER A 64 -13.59 15.67 32.08
N ARG A 65 -13.94 14.44 32.54
CA ARG A 65 -15.13 14.03 33.33
C ARG A 65 -16.36 13.42 32.64
N THR A 66 -16.46 12.09 32.84
CA THR A 66 -17.56 11.34 33.50
C THR A 66 -19.01 11.57 33.05
N GLN A 67 -19.63 10.51 32.50
CA GLN A 67 -20.81 9.85 33.11
C GLN A 67 -21.14 8.49 32.45
N SER A 68 -21.52 7.54 33.29
CA SER A 68 -22.00 6.19 33.00
C SER A 68 -23.52 6.11 33.17
N GLU A 69 -24.22 5.26 32.41
CA GLU A 69 -25.43 4.49 32.83
C GLU A 69 -25.84 3.53 31.67
N GLN A 70 -25.58 2.22 31.81
CA GLN A 70 -26.54 1.13 32.15
C GLN A 70 -27.57 0.81 31.03
N ALA A 71 -27.42 -0.27 30.24
CA ALA A 71 -27.70 -1.71 30.48
C ALA A 71 -29.13 -2.16 30.08
N ASP A 72 -29.21 -2.84 28.92
CA ASP A 72 -30.00 -4.01 28.45
C ASP A 72 -31.40 -4.38 29.01
N PRO A 73 -32.30 -5.08 28.24
CA PRO A 73 -32.03 -6.42 27.68
C PRO A 73 -32.62 -6.79 26.30
N GLU A 74 -31.96 -7.76 25.65
CA GLU A 74 -32.38 -8.63 24.53
C GLU A 74 -33.61 -9.54 24.85
N PRO A 75 -34.29 -10.17 23.85
CA PRO A 75 -33.79 -11.45 23.26
C PRO A 75 -34.06 -11.70 21.74
N GLU A 76 -33.11 -12.38 21.08
CA GLU A 76 -33.15 -13.60 20.22
C GLU A 76 -34.37 -13.85 19.27
N VAL A 77 -34.30 -14.28 17.98
CA VAL A 77 -33.59 -15.40 17.31
C VAL A 77 -33.68 -15.27 15.76
N ALA A 78 -32.75 -15.93 15.03
CA ALA A 78 -32.78 -16.49 13.65
C ALA A 78 -32.05 -15.66 12.56
N GLU A 79 -31.08 -16.15 11.76
CA GLU A 79 -30.58 -17.47 11.33
C GLU A 79 -29.08 -17.35 10.91
N PRO A 80 -28.27 -18.42 10.88
CA PRO A 80 -26.87 -18.36 10.48
C PRO A 80 -26.71 -18.45 8.96
N GLU A 81 -26.48 -17.32 8.30
CA GLU A 81 -25.90 -17.34 6.95
C GLU A 81 -24.41 -17.69 7.08
N ASP A 82 -24.09 -18.88 6.61
CA ASP A 82 -22.77 -19.50 6.48
C ASP A 82 -21.92 -18.72 5.45
N ASN A 83 -21.57 -17.48 5.76
CA ASN A 83 -20.45 -16.79 5.13
C ASN A 83 -19.23 -17.08 6.02
N PRO A 84 -18.25 -17.90 5.56
CA PRO A 84 -17.01 -18.00 6.30
C PRO A 84 -16.45 -16.58 6.44
N PRO A 85 -16.02 -16.15 7.64
CA PRO A 85 -15.34 -14.88 7.79
C PRO A 85 -14.24 -14.84 6.75
N ALA A 86 -14.14 -13.74 6.01
CA ALA A 86 -12.94 -13.45 5.25
C ALA A 86 -11.81 -13.43 6.27
N ASP A 87 -11.13 -14.58 6.39
CA ASP A 87 -9.96 -14.77 7.23
C ASP A 87 -8.89 -13.86 6.63
N SER A 88 -8.92 -12.62 7.09
CA SER A 88 -7.87 -11.64 7.00
C SER A 88 -6.75 -12.18 7.88
N GLY A 89 -6.16 -13.28 7.39
CA GLY A 89 -5.23 -14.10 8.14
C GLY A 89 -4.22 -13.18 8.78
N GLN A 90 -4.09 -13.26 10.09
CA GLN A 90 -3.15 -12.39 10.78
C GLN A 90 -1.74 -12.76 10.29
N LEU A 91 -1.00 -11.78 9.79
CA LEU A 91 0.40 -11.96 9.39
C LEU A 91 1.28 -12.47 10.55
N ALA A 92 0.78 -12.40 11.80
CA ALA A 92 1.43 -12.88 13.01
C ALA A 92 1.89 -14.34 12.92
N ASP A 93 1.13 -15.20 12.24
CA ASP A 93 1.47 -16.63 12.10
C ASP A 93 2.27 -16.95 10.82
N CYS A 94 2.54 -15.94 9.99
CA CYS A 94 3.31 -16.09 8.78
C CYS A 94 4.81 -15.99 9.05
N ARG A 95 5.63 -16.61 8.19
CA ARG A 95 7.09 -16.53 8.21
C ARG A 95 7.62 -16.10 6.86
N LEU A 96 8.50 -15.09 6.86
CA LEU A 96 9.22 -14.63 5.68
C LEU A 96 10.48 -15.48 5.47
N GLU A 97 10.57 -16.12 4.31
CA GLU A 97 11.64 -17.02 3.88
C GLU A 97 12.24 -16.50 2.56
N GLY A 98 12.64 -15.23 2.55
CA GLY A 98 13.17 -14.54 1.37
C GLY A 98 12.10 -14.37 0.28
N GLN A 99 12.19 -15.16 -0.80
CA GLN A 99 11.24 -15.10 -1.92
C GLN A 99 9.92 -15.83 -1.64
N ARG A 100 9.68 -16.21 -0.39
CA ARG A 100 8.50 -16.95 0.02
C ARG A 100 7.96 -16.45 1.34
N ILE A 101 6.65 -16.49 1.48
CA ILE A 101 5.97 -16.30 2.76
C ILE A 101 5.14 -17.55 3.04
N SER A 102 5.38 -18.15 4.20
CA SER A 102 4.73 -19.37 4.66
C SER A 102 3.77 -19.03 5.81
N CYS A 103 2.47 -19.19 5.61
CA CYS A 103 1.43 -19.01 6.61
C CYS A 103 0.76 -20.36 6.92
N PRO A 104 -0.04 -20.50 8.00
CA PRO A 104 -0.82 -21.70 8.23
C PRO A 104 -1.71 -22.03 7.03
N GLY A 105 -1.54 -23.22 6.45
CA GLY A 105 -2.32 -23.71 5.31
C GLY A 105 -2.06 -23.05 3.95
N ARG A 106 -1.22 -22.01 3.87
CA ARG A 106 -1.02 -21.22 2.65
C ARG A 106 0.44 -20.83 2.45
N ARG A 107 0.84 -20.74 1.18
CA ARG A 107 2.20 -20.33 0.82
C ARG A 107 2.19 -19.42 -0.37
N PHE A 108 2.92 -18.33 -0.24
CA PHE A 108 3.05 -17.30 -1.26
C PHE A 108 4.48 -17.29 -1.78
N GLU A 109 4.63 -17.15 -3.09
CA GLU A 109 5.92 -17.01 -3.74
C GLU A 109 6.01 -15.60 -4.33
N LEU A 110 7.19 -15.01 -4.30
CA LEU A 110 7.45 -13.69 -4.87
C LEU A 110 7.11 -13.69 -6.37
N ALA A 111 6.22 -12.81 -6.77
CA ALA A 111 5.83 -12.60 -8.15
C ALA A 111 6.98 -11.95 -8.92
N ILE A 112 7.35 -12.59 -10.01
CA ILE A 112 8.36 -12.10 -10.95
C ILE A 112 7.68 -11.63 -12.23
N ASN A 113 8.42 -10.91 -13.08
CA ASN A 113 7.97 -10.71 -14.43
C ASN A 113 8.03 -12.04 -15.21
N GLN A 114 7.00 -12.28 -16.01
CA GLN A 114 6.84 -13.50 -16.78
C GLN A 114 7.02 -13.25 -18.27
N SER A 115 7.58 -14.22 -18.98
CA SER A 115 7.62 -14.24 -20.45
C SER A 115 6.23 -14.47 -21.03
N ASN A 116 5.98 -14.00 -22.25
CA ASN A 116 4.64 -14.04 -22.86
C ASN A 116 4.06 -15.46 -22.99
N ASN A 117 4.91 -16.45 -23.19
CA ASN A 117 4.52 -17.86 -23.28
C ASN A 117 4.04 -18.48 -21.95
N LYS A 118 4.22 -17.79 -20.82
CA LYS A 118 3.72 -18.23 -19.50
C LYS A 118 2.43 -17.53 -19.10
N LEU A 119 1.99 -16.55 -19.88
CA LEU A 119 0.78 -15.78 -19.61
C LEU A 119 -0.45 -16.57 -20.05
N ALA A 120 -1.57 -16.37 -19.35
CA ALA A 120 -2.84 -16.91 -19.80
C ALA A 120 -3.26 -16.27 -21.14
N ASN A 121 -4.05 -17.01 -21.93
CA ASN A 121 -4.54 -16.52 -23.20
C ASN A 121 -5.42 -15.28 -22.99
N GLY A 122 -5.27 -14.28 -23.86
CA GLY A 122 -6.12 -13.08 -23.85
C GLY A 122 -5.69 -11.99 -22.87
N VAL A 123 -4.73 -12.21 -21.97
CA VAL A 123 -4.40 -11.21 -20.92
C VAL A 123 -3.75 -9.95 -21.49
N LEU A 124 -3.17 -10.00 -22.68
CA LEU A 124 -2.62 -8.83 -23.36
C LEU A 124 -3.60 -8.21 -24.36
N GLU A 125 -4.81 -8.75 -24.51
CA GLU A 125 -5.79 -8.25 -25.47
C GLU A 125 -6.52 -6.99 -24.98
N PRO A 126 -7.13 -6.21 -25.90
CA PRO A 126 -7.80 -4.96 -25.55
C PRO A 126 -8.84 -5.10 -24.44
N ASP A 127 -9.58 -6.22 -24.41
CA ASP A 127 -10.66 -6.47 -23.46
C ASP A 127 -10.20 -6.67 -22.02
N ASN A 128 -8.93 -7.05 -21.79
CA ASN A 128 -8.37 -7.02 -20.44
C ASN A 128 -8.10 -5.57 -20.04
N ARG A 129 -9.08 -4.89 -19.45
CA ARG A 129 -8.97 -3.50 -18.97
C ARG A 129 -8.45 -3.45 -17.53
N LEU A 130 -7.79 -2.35 -17.15
CA LEU A 130 -7.44 -2.12 -15.73
C LEU A 130 -8.74 -1.87 -14.97
N GLY A 131 -9.54 -0.92 -15.46
CA GLY A 131 -10.91 -0.62 -15.09
C GLY A 131 -11.08 0.05 -13.73
N LEU A 132 -10.15 0.90 -13.32
CA LEU A 132 -10.37 1.75 -12.15
C LEU A 132 -11.55 2.70 -12.41
N SER A 133 -12.37 2.94 -11.40
CA SER A 133 -13.38 4.01 -11.45
C SER A 133 -12.70 5.37 -11.28
N SER A 134 -13.23 6.42 -11.90
CA SER A 134 -12.79 7.78 -11.58
C SER A 134 -13.16 8.14 -10.15
N PHE A 135 -12.37 8.99 -9.49
CA PHE A 135 -12.69 9.47 -8.16
C PHE A 135 -13.74 10.59 -8.25
N GLU A 136 -14.89 10.39 -7.61
CA GLU A 136 -16.01 11.35 -7.63
C GLU A 136 -16.19 12.07 -6.27
N GLY A 137 -15.36 11.74 -5.28
CA GLY A 137 -15.43 12.31 -3.94
C GLY A 137 -14.78 13.68 -3.81
N ASN A 138 -14.85 14.24 -2.60
CA ASN A 138 -14.08 15.42 -2.25
C ASN A 138 -12.62 15.03 -2.04
N ARG A 139 -11.69 15.68 -2.76
CA ARG A 139 -10.25 15.39 -2.67
C ARG A 139 -9.64 15.79 -1.32
N ASN A 140 -10.29 16.69 -0.59
CA ASN A 140 -9.89 17.07 0.76
C ASN A 140 -10.51 16.15 1.83
N ASP A 141 -11.38 15.21 1.43
CA ASP A 141 -11.86 14.15 2.31
C ASP A 141 -10.88 12.99 2.25
N GLU A 142 -9.94 13.00 3.20
CA GLU A 142 -8.86 12.01 3.29
C GLU A 142 -9.39 10.58 3.43
N GLU A 143 -10.51 10.38 4.12
CA GLU A 143 -11.08 9.05 4.29
C GLU A 143 -11.69 8.53 2.99
N ALA A 144 -12.37 9.39 2.24
CA ALA A 144 -12.90 9.06 0.92
C ALA A 144 -11.77 8.73 -0.08
N VAL A 145 -10.70 9.53 -0.10
CA VAL A 145 -9.52 9.29 -0.94
C VAL A 145 -8.84 7.97 -0.55
N ARG A 146 -8.63 7.73 0.75
CA ARG A 146 -7.99 6.50 1.24
C ARG A 146 -8.78 5.25 0.84
N ARG A 147 -10.10 5.27 1.00
CA ARG A 147 -10.99 4.16 0.61
C ARG A 147 -10.88 3.90 -0.89
N TYR A 148 -11.00 4.95 -1.70
CA TYR A 148 -10.85 4.86 -3.15
C TYR A 148 -9.51 4.26 -3.57
N LEU A 149 -8.40 4.74 -3.00
CA LEU A 149 -7.06 4.27 -3.35
C LEU A 149 -6.80 2.84 -2.90
N SER A 150 -7.35 2.42 -1.77
CA SER A 150 -7.27 1.02 -1.32
C SER A 150 -7.98 0.10 -2.33
N ASP A 151 -9.23 0.42 -2.68
CA ASP A 151 -10.00 -0.36 -3.67
C ASP A 151 -9.32 -0.37 -5.05
N ALA A 152 -8.78 0.77 -5.48
CA ALA A 152 -8.06 0.89 -6.74
C ALA A 152 -6.75 0.08 -6.74
N TYR A 153 -6.03 0.04 -5.62
CA TYR A 153 -4.80 -0.71 -5.46
C TYR A 153 -5.05 -2.23 -5.45
N ASP A 154 -6.11 -2.67 -4.77
CA ASP A 154 -6.58 -4.06 -4.74
C ASP A 154 -6.94 -4.57 -6.13
N ARG A 155 -7.31 -3.68 -7.05
CA ARG A 155 -7.54 -3.99 -8.46
C ARG A 155 -6.26 -3.90 -9.31
N TYR A 156 -5.40 -2.93 -9.03
CA TYR A 156 -4.17 -2.69 -9.78
C TYR A 156 -3.17 -3.85 -9.68
N ILE A 157 -2.88 -4.32 -8.47
CA ILE A 157 -1.85 -5.36 -8.27
C ILE A 157 -2.18 -6.68 -8.99
N PRO A 158 -3.39 -7.27 -8.84
CA PRO A 158 -3.74 -8.48 -9.58
C PRO A 158 -3.66 -8.28 -11.10
N LYS A 159 -4.03 -7.10 -11.61
CA LYS A 159 -3.96 -6.79 -13.05
C LYS A 159 -2.52 -6.78 -13.57
N MET A 160 -1.60 -6.21 -12.79
CA MET A 160 -0.17 -6.21 -13.12
C MET A 160 0.43 -7.62 -13.08
N VAL A 161 0.08 -8.41 -12.06
CA VAL A 161 0.48 -9.82 -11.97
C VAL A 161 -0.04 -10.62 -13.16
N ASN A 162 -1.30 -10.42 -13.56
CA ASN A 162 -1.96 -11.15 -14.64
C ASN A 162 -1.27 -10.94 -16.01
N ILE A 163 -0.80 -9.71 -16.30
CA ILE A 163 -0.02 -9.43 -17.52
C ILE A 163 1.47 -9.79 -17.39
N GLY A 164 1.86 -10.45 -16.30
CA GLY A 164 3.21 -10.93 -16.04
C GLY A 164 4.19 -9.83 -15.67
N LEU A 165 3.72 -8.78 -15.00
CA LEU A 165 4.53 -7.64 -14.54
C LEU A 165 4.60 -7.57 -13.00
N GLY A 166 4.68 -8.72 -12.33
CA GLY A 166 4.69 -8.81 -10.86
C GLY A 166 5.86 -8.09 -10.18
N ALA A 167 7.02 -8.01 -10.85
CA ALA A 167 8.19 -7.26 -10.35
C ALA A 167 8.21 -5.80 -10.81
N ASN A 168 7.20 -5.35 -11.57
CA ASN A 168 7.06 -3.99 -12.11
C ASN A 168 5.77 -3.35 -11.59
N THR A 169 5.61 -3.36 -10.28
CA THR A 169 4.46 -2.77 -9.60
C THR A 169 4.89 -1.57 -8.77
N MET A 170 3.98 -0.61 -8.61
CA MET A 170 4.20 0.54 -7.73
C MET A 170 3.87 0.16 -6.28
N SER A 171 4.64 0.70 -5.32
CA SER A 171 4.26 0.67 -3.91
C SER A 171 2.95 1.45 -3.70
N PHE A 172 2.24 1.18 -2.60
CA PHE A 172 1.02 1.92 -2.29
C PHE A 172 1.31 3.42 -2.15
N THR A 173 2.44 3.78 -1.53
CA THR A 173 2.87 5.18 -1.40
C THR A 173 3.08 5.85 -2.76
N ALA A 174 3.76 5.18 -3.70
CA ALA A 174 3.93 5.73 -5.05
C ALA A 174 2.60 5.85 -5.81
N PHE A 175 1.68 4.89 -5.61
CA PHE A 175 0.34 4.92 -6.19
C PHE A 175 -0.49 6.10 -5.64
N HIS A 176 -0.44 6.33 -4.32
CA HIS A 176 -1.08 7.45 -3.65
C HIS A 176 -0.55 8.80 -4.14
N ASN A 177 0.77 8.96 -4.22
CA ASN A 177 1.38 10.20 -4.70
C ASN A 177 1.06 10.47 -6.18
N ALA A 178 0.98 9.40 -7.00
CA ALA A 178 0.57 9.51 -8.39
C ALA A 178 -0.87 10.01 -8.52
N PHE A 179 -1.78 9.58 -7.64
CA PHE A 179 -3.15 10.09 -7.60
C PHE A 179 -3.20 11.59 -7.36
N HIS A 180 -2.60 12.07 -6.26
CA HIS A 180 -2.62 13.50 -5.93
C HIS A 180 -1.97 14.34 -7.02
N THR A 181 -0.79 13.92 -7.52
CA THR A 181 -0.09 14.62 -8.60
C THR A 181 -0.95 14.77 -9.85
N MET A 182 -1.69 13.72 -10.24
CA MET A 182 -2.55 13.76 -11.43
C MET A 182 -3.80 14.59 -11.20
N GLU A 183 -4.50 14.37 -10.08
CA GLU A 183 -5.76 15.05 -9.77
C GLU A 183 -5.56 16.55 -9.53
N ASP A 184 -4.49 16.96 -8.85
CA ASP A 184 -4.10 18.37 -8.68
C ASP A 184 -3.76 19.05 -10.01
N GLY A 185 -3.21 18.27 -10.95
CA GLY A 185 -2.99 18.69 -12.33
C GLY A 185 -4.24 18.68 -13.21
N GLY A 186 -5.41 18.35 -12.66
CA GLY A 186 -6.67 18.24 -13.41
C GLY A 186 -6.75 17.04 -14.36
N VAL A 187 -5.91 16.01 -14.13
CA VAL A 187 -5.87 14.78 -14.92
C VAL A 187 -6.57 13.67 -14.16
N ASP A 188 -7.58 13.06 -14.79
CA ASP A 188 -8.27 11.88 -14.26
C ASP A 188 -7.29 10.71 -14.09
N PHE A 189 -7.03 10.36 -12.82
CA PHE A 189 -6.08 9.32 -12.43
C PHE A 189 -6.45 7.96 -13.03
N ALA A 190 -7.72 7.56 -12.94
CA ALA A 190 -8.20 6.27 -13.43
C ALA A 190 -8.00 6.12 -14.93
N ARG A 191 -8.35 7.15 -15.70
CA ARG A 191 -8.16 7.21 -17.15
C ARG A 191 -6.69 7.20 -17.53
N ARG A 192 -5.84 7.91 -16.78
CA ARG A 192 -4.39 7.92 -17.02
C ARG A 192 -3.76 6.55 -16.75
N MET A 193 -4.18 5.90 -15.67
CA MET A 193 -3.75 4.55 -15.31
C MET A 193 -4.23 3.52 -16.34
N GLU A 194 -5.46 3.61 -16.83
CA GLU A 194 -6.01 2.76 -17.91
C GLU A 194 -5.18 2.88 -19.20
N ARG A 195 -4.84 4.12 -19.60
CA ARG A 195 -3.98 4.36 -20.76
C ARG A 195 -2.60 3.75 -20.58
N THR A 196 -2.02 3.89 -19.39
CA THR A 196 -0.72 3.31 -19.05
C THR A 196 -0.76 1.79 -19.10
N PHE A 197 -1.80 1.17 -18.53
CA PHE A 197 -2.00 -0.28 -18.61
C PHE A 197 -2.14 -0.79 -20.05
N THR A 198 -2.84 -0.04 -20.91
CA THR A 198 -2.94 -0.35 -22.34
C THR A 198 -1.56 -0.34 -23.02
N LEU A 199 -0.75 0.69 -22.77
CA LEU A 199 0.61 0.78 -23.30
C LEU A 199 1.50 -0.35 -22.77
N LEU A 200 1.42 -0.67 -21.47
CA LEU A 200 2.17 -1.78 -20.87
C LEU A 200 1.84 -3.12 -21.53
N LYS A 201 0.56 -3.39 -21.84
CA LYS A 201 0.18 -4.60 -22.60
C LYS A 201 0.79 -4.61 -24.01
N GLN A 202 0.79 -3.46 -24.70
CA GLN A 202 1.39 -3.34 -26.03
C GLN A 202 2.91 -3.57 -25.99
N ASP A 203 3.60 -2.92 -25.07
CA ASP A 203 5.03 -3.13 -24.84
C ASP A 203 5.31 -4.59 -24.50
N LYS A 204 4.51 -5.20 -23.61
CA LYS A 204 4.66 -6.60 -23.23
C LYS A 204 4.53 -7.56 -24.41
N LYS A 205 3.70 -7.26 -25.41
CA LYS A 205 3.58 -8.08 -26.63
C LYS A 205 4.89 -8.14 -27.44
N HIS A 206 5.71 -7.10 -27.39
CA HIS A 206 6.87 -6.94 -28.29
C HIS A 206 8.22 -6.91 -27.58
N LEU A 207 8.25 -6.58 -26.29
CA LEU A 207 9.48 -6.37 -25.53
C LEU A 207 9.66 -7.44 -24.46
N ALA A 208 10.86 -8.00 -24.41
CA ALA A 208 11.27 -8.86 -23.31
C ALA A 208 11.48 -8.01 -22.06
N VAL A 209 11.02 -8.53 -20.92
CA VAL A 209 11.23 -7.92 -19.60
C VAL A 209 12.14 -8.81 -18.78
N LYS A 210 13.05 -8.21 -18.01
CA LYS A 210 13.86 -8.95 -17.03
C LYS A 210 12.92 -9.56 -16.00
N SER A 211 13.17 -10.79 -15.56
CA SER A 211 12.33 -11.46 -14.55
C SER A 211 12.29 -10.68 -13.23
N ARG A 212 13.43 -10.11 -12.83
CA ARG A 212 13.61 -9.23 -11.67
C ARG A 212 14.69 -8.19 -11.97
N TYR A 213 14.71 -7.09 -11.22
CA TYR A 213 15.74 -6.05 -11.34
C TYR A 213 16.76 -6.05 -10.20
N HIS A 214 16.43 -6.68 -9.08
CA HIS A 214 17.29 -6.85 -7.90
C HIS A 214 16.86 -8.10 -7.14
N ASP A 215 17.72 -8.56 -6.24
CA ASP A 215 17.46 -9.72 -5.38
C ASP A 215 16.92 -9.37 -3.99
N GLU A 216 16.80 -8.08 -3.69
CA GLU A 216 16.23 -7.59 -2.42
C GLU A 216 14.86 -8.22 -2.13
N VAL A 217 14.60 -8.43 -0.86
CA VAL A 217 13.37 -8.95 -0.27
C VAL A 217 13.02 -8.06 0.93
N PRO A 218 11.76 -8.06 1.41
CA PRO A 218 11.41 -7.32 2.61
C PRO A 218 12.27 -7.75 3.80
N ASP A 219 12.60 -6.82 4.68
CA ASP A 219 13.35 -7.14 5.91
C ASP A 219 12.51 -7.98 6.87
N ASP A 220 11.22 -7.68 6.95
CA ASP A 220 10.29 -8.30 7.90
C ASP A 220 8.82 -8.16 7.43
N LEU A 221 7.92 -8.92 8.04
CA LEU A 221 6.50 -8.97 7.67
C LEU A 221 5.69 -7.74 8.09
N SER A 222 6.23 -6.82 8.91
CA SER A 222 5.52 -5.59 9.29
C SER A 222 5.36 -4.61 8.12
N LEU A 223 6.15 -4.82 7.05
CA LEU A 223 6.04 -4.10 5.79
C LEU A 223 4.94 -4.65 4.87
N CYS A 224 4.27 -5.72 5.28
CA CYS A 224 3.37 -6.48 4.44
C CYS A 224 1.90 -6.28 4.82
N THR A 225 1.03 -6.40 3.83
CA THR A 225 -0.42 -6.45 4.01
C THR A 225 -1.06 -7.44 3.04
N PHE A 226 -2.20 -8.00 3.43
CA PHE A 226 -3.05 -8.74 2.51
C PHE A 226 -3.87 -7.76 1.68
N ILE A 227 -3.82 -7.88 0.35
CA ILE A 227 -4.75 -7.17 -0.53
C ILE A 227 -5.95 -8.06 -0.89
N ASN A 228 -5.78 -9.39 -0.86
CA ASN A 228 -6.86 -10.36 -0.99
C ASN A 228 -6.41 -11.77 -0.53
N ARG A 229 -7.28 -12.76 -0.75
CA ARG A 229 -7.05 -14.17 -0.37
C ARG A 229 -5.97 -14.89 -1.19
N ASP A 230 -5.34 -14.27 -2.18
CA ASP A 230 -4.27 -14.92 -2.95
C ASP A 230 -3.03 -14.03 -3.08
N ILE A 231 -3.06 -12.79 -2.59
CA ILE A 231 -1.98 -11.84 -2.78
C ILE A 231 -1.67 -11.09 -1.48
N LEU A 232 -0.38 -11.05 -1.17
CA LEU A 232 0.22 -10.29 -0.11
C LEU A 232 1.22 -9.32 -0.74
N VAL A 233 1.20 -8.06 -0.32
CA VAL A 233 2.12 -7.03 -0.82
C VAL A 233 2.94 -6.52 0.34
N CYS A 234 4.25 -6.45 0.15
CA CYS A 234 5.16 -5.77 1.06
C CYS A 234 5.78 -4.57 0.36
N ASP A 235 5.90 -3.45 1.05
CA ASP A 235 6.60 -2.29 0.50
C ASP A 235 7.32 -1.48 1.58
N ASN A 236 8.40 -0.82 1.17
CA ASN A 236 9.14 0.11 2.01
C ASN A 236 9.16 1.52 1.38
N VAL A 237 8.07 1.90 0.71
CA VAL A 237 7.97 3.09 -0.16
C VAL A 237 8.76 2.97 -1.47
N GLY A 238 10.05 2.62 -1.40
CA GLY A 238 10.96 2.58 -2.55
C GLY A 238 10.79 1.34 -3.43
N THR A 239 10.54 0.19 -2.82
CA THR A 239 10.42 -1.10 -3.48
C THR A 239 9.10 -1.76 -3.13
N ASN A 240 8.46 -2.40 -4.11
CA ASN A 240 7.23 -3.17 -3.94
C ASN A 240 7.48 -4.66 -4.23
N TRP A 241 7.15 -5.52 -3.27
CA TRP A 241 7.25 -6.97 -3.39
C TRP A 241 5.86 -7.60 -3.32
N VAL A 242 5.42 -8.16 -4.45
CA VAL A 242 4.12 -8.85 -4.54
C VAL A 242 4.34 -10.33 -4.36
N TYR A 243 3.69 -10.96 -3.39
CA TYR A 243 3.72 -12.39 -3.14
C TYR A 243 2.37 -13.00 -3.51
N VAL A 244 2.38 -14.05 -4.34
CA VAL A 244 1.17 -14.70 -4.84
C VAL A 244 1.07 -16.13 -4.31
N SER A 245 -0.11 -16.47 -3.81
CA SER A 245 -0.47 -17.83 -3.44
C SER A 245 -0.50 -18.68 -4.71
N ARG A 246 0.23 -19.79 -4.73
CA ARG A 246 -0.01 -20.81 -5.74
C ARG A 246 -1.23 -21.59 -5.28
N SER A 247 -2.40 -21.25 -5.80
CA SER A 247 -3.56 -22.12 -5.75
C SER A 247 -3.13 -23.49 -6.28
N ARG A 248 -3.32 -24.54 -5.48
CA ARG A 248 -3.12 -25.92 -5.92
C ARG A 248 -4.11 -26.27 -7.03
#